data_AF-A0A351BHP8-F1
#
_entry.id   AF-A0A351BHP8-F1
#
_cell.length_a   1.000
_cell.length_b   1.000
_cell.length_c   1.000
_cell.angle_alpha   90.00
_cell.angle_beta   90.00
_cell.angle_gamma   90.00
#
_symmetry.space_group_name_H-M   'P 1'
#
loop_
_entity.id
_entity.type
_entity.pdbx_description
1 polymer ?
#
loop_
_entity_poly.entity_id
_entity_poly.type
_entity_poly.pdbx_seq_one_letter_code
_entity_poly.pdbx_strand_id
1 'polypeptide(L)'
;PGATHAPHHPTPEWIKKISAMNLFDDGWEKLRETIFANQKRLGIMPPNAQLTPWPDGQEIYDGAKLPRWDSLSWEEKKLFIKQANVYAAYQAYADYEIGRVIQAVEDMGQLDNTLIIYISGDNGPSAEGMVNGTPNEFTTFNGIPVPVKDQFLWYEFWGSERTFPHYSAAWAWAFATPFKWMKQVPSHFGGTAQGMAISWPGHIGDPGGIRRQFHHIIDIVPTILEATGIPAPETIDGIKQLPIEGTSLAYTWNKANANAPTRHTTQYFEMLGNRAIYHDGWVAATTPVTLPWEL
;
A
#
# COMPACT_ATOMS: atom_id res chain seq x y z
N PRO A 1 11.10 -9.50 6.53
CA PRO A 1 10.16 -8.43 6.11
C PRO A 1 8.71 -8.83 6.44
N GLY A 2 7.77 -7.87 6.50
CA GLY A 2 6.34 -8.15 6.65
C GLY A 2 5.78 -8.91 5.44
N ALA A 3 4.58 -9.47 5.57
CA ALA A 3 3.92 -10.15 4.46
C ALA A 3 3.78 -9.20 3.26
N THR A 4 3.86 -9.75 2.04
CA THR A 4 3.79 -9.03 0.76
C THR A 4 4.92 -8.07 0.41
N HIS A 5 5.97 -7.97 1.23
CA HIS A 5 7.29 -7.61 0.71
C HIS A 5 7.85 -8.80 -0.10
N ALA A 6 8.66 -8.53 -1.11
CA ALA A 6 9.39 -9.60 -1.80
C ALA A 6 10.40 -10.29 -0.84
N PRO A 7 10.69 -11.57 -1.01
CA PRO A 7 10.11 -12.47 -1.99
C PRO A 7 8.70 -12.90 -1.61
N HIS A 8 7.78 -12.94 -2.59
CA HIS A 8 6.39 -13.32 -2.32
C HIS A 8 6.25 -14.84 -2.15
N HIS A 9 6.19 -15.34 -0.92
CA HIS A 9 6.16 -16.77 -0.59
C HIS A 9 4.90 -17.22 0.18
N PRO A 10 3.70 -17.16 -0.43
CA PRO A 10 2.50 -17.78 0.14
C PRO A 10 2.54 -19.31 0.06
N THR A 11 1.68 -19.98 0.83
CA THR A 11 1.52 -21.45 0.70
C THR A 11 0.90 -21.84 -0.66
N PRO A 12 1.16 -23.05 -1.18
CA PRO A 12 0.58 -23.52 -2.43
C PRO A 12 -0.96 -23.53 -2.46
N GLU A 13 -1.61 -23.78 -1.32
CA GLU A 13 -3.08 -23.74 -1.22
C GLU A 13 -3.62 -22.34 -1.53
N TRP A 14 -3.02 -21.30 -0.96
CA TRP A 14 -3.40 -19.92 -1.21
C TRP A 14 -3.13 -19.49 -2.65
N ILE A 15 -2.00 -19.92 -3.23
CA ILE A 15 -1.72 -19.69 -4.67
C ILE A 15 -2.82 -20.30 -5.52
N LYS A 16 -3.17 -21.57 -5.28
CA LYS A 16 -4.24 -22.27 -6.01
C LYS A 16 -5.59 -21.56 -5.86
N LYS A 17 -5.94 -21.17 -4.64
CA LYS A 17 -7.20 -20.49 -4.31
C LYS A 17 -7.33 -19.16 -5.05
N ILE A 18 -6.32 -18.30 -4.99
CA ILE A 18 -6.36 -16.99 -5.67
C ILE A 18 -6.27 -17.14 -7.19
N SER A 19 -5.44 -18.06 -7.68
CA SER A 19 -5.31 -18.27 -9.13
C SER A 19 -6.63 -18.73 -9.75
N ALA A 20 -7.44 -19.52 -9.04
CA ALA A 20 -8.77 -19.94 -9.50
C ALA A 20 -9.82 -18.81 -9.56
N MET A 21 -9.53 -17.65 -8.99
CA MET A 21 -10.43 -16.49 -9.01
C MET A 21 -10.25 -15.62 -10.28
N ASN A 22 -9.18 -15.80 -11.04
CA ASN A 22 -8.91 -15.07 -12.29
C ASN A 22 -8.99 -13.53 -12.13
N LEU A 23 -8.51 -13.01 -11.00
CA LEU A 23 -8.66 -11.58 -10.62
C LEU A 23 -7.89 -10.61 -11.53
N PHE A 24 -6.92 -11.11 -12.30
CA PHE A 24 -5.93 -10.30 -13.01
C PHE A 24 -5.93 -10.53 -14.53
N ASP A 25 -6.85 -11.35 -15.04
CA ASP A 25 -6.85 -11.81 -16.44
C ASP A 25 -7.10 -10.66 -17.44
N ASP A 26 -7.86 -9.64 -17.02
CA ASP A 26 -8.14 -8.45 -17.83
C ASP A 26 -7.01 -7.40 -17.79
N GLY A 27 -5.97 -7.62 -16.99
CA GLY A 27 -4.78 -6.76 -16.96
C GLY A 27 -4.84 -5.55 -16.03
N TRP A 28 -3.72 -4.84 -15.95
CA TRP A 28 -3.52 -3.77 -14.99
C TRP A 28 -4.40 -2.53 -15.25
N GLU A 29 -4.59 -2.07 -16.49
CA GLU A 29 -5.47 -0.90 -16.70
C GLU A 29 -6.91 -1.21 -16.29
N LYS A 30 -7.41 -2.41 -16.63
CA LYS A 30 -8.78 -2.80 -16.26
C LYS A 30 -8.94 -3.00 -14.76
N LEU A 31 -7.91 -3.53 -14.10
CA LEU A 31 -7.88 -3.62 -12.64
C LEU A 31 -7.98 -2.22 -12.00
N ARG A 32 -7.25 -1.23 -12.51
CA ARG A 32 -7.32 0.17 -12.01
C ARG A 32 -8.72 0.74 -12.14
N GLU A 33 -9.38 0.56 -13.28
CA GLU A 33 -10.78 0.97 -13.47
C GLU A 33 -11.70 0.31 -12.44
N THR A 34 -11.52 -1.00 -12.21
CA THR A 34 -12.33 -1.81 -11.30
C THR A 34 -12.13 -1.38 -9.83
N ILE A 35 -10.88 -1.21 -9.39
CA ILE A 35 -10.54 -0.72 -8.05
C ILE A 35 -11.14 0.67 -7.85
N PHE A 36 -10.96 1.58 -8.81
CA PHE A 36 -11.44 2.95 -8.68
C PHE A 36 -12.97 3.04 -8.65
N ALA A 37 -13.66 2.29 -9.51
CA ALA A 37 -15.12 2.19 -9.49
C ALA A 37 -15.62 1.66 -8.13
N ASN A 38 -14.96 0.64 -7.57
CA ASN A 38 -15.28 0.12 -6.24
C ASN A 38 -15.01 1.13 -5.13
N GLN A 39 -13.88 1.84 -5.14
CA GLN A 39 -13.59 2.89 -4.18
C GLN A 39 -14.64 4.00 -4.20
N LYS A 40 -15.15 4.39 -5.38
CA LYS A 40 -16.26 5.36 -5.50
C LYS A 40 -17.57 4.78 -4.99
N ARG A 41 -17.91 3.53 -5.35
CA ARG A 41 -19.11 2.83 -4.88
C ARG A 41 -19.15 2.69 -3.36
N LEU A 42 -18.00 2.42 -2.74
CA LEU A 42 -17.84 2.29 -1.30
C LEU A 42 -17.71 3.65 -0.59
N GLY A 43 -17.65 4.76 -1.33
CA GLY A 43 -17.49 6.10 -0.77
C GLY A 43 -16.10 6.40 -0.21
N ILE A 44 -15.10 5.55 -0.46
CA ILE A 44 -13.69 5.80 -0.09
C ILE A 44 -13.17 7.00 -0.89
N MET A 45 -13.37 6.98 -2.21
CA MET A 45 -13.05 8.11 -3.08
C MET A 45 -14.29 9.00 -3.29
N PRO A 46 -14.13 10.34 -3.33
CA PRO A 46 -15.26 11.24 -3.55
C PRO A 46 -15.83 11.07 -4.97
N PRO A 47 -17.13 11.41 -5.19
CA PRO A 47 -17.78 11.21 -6.48
C PRO A 47 -17.12 11.95 -7.66
N ASN A 48 -16.46 13.07 -7.39
CA ASN A 48 -15.74 13.88 -8.38
C ASN A 48 -14.25 13.50 -8.53
N ALA A 49 -13.75 12.50 -7.78
CA ALA A 49 -12.39 12.00 -7.99
C ALA A 49 -12.22 11.52 -9.43
N GLN A 50 -10.99 11.67 -9.93
CA GLN A 50 -10.56 11.22 -11.25
C GLN A 50 -9.45 10.18 -11.11
N LEU A 51 -9.50 9.16 -11.96
CA LEU A 51 -8.42 8.18 -12.07
C LEU A 51 -7.24 8.83 -12.79
N THR A 52 -6.04 8.70 -12.24
CA THR A 52 -4.83 9.21 -12.89
C THR A 52 -4.56 8.45 -14.20
N PRO A 53 -4.04 9.10 -15.26
CA PRO A 53 -3.73 8.42 -16.51
C PRO A 53 -2.68 7.32 -16.33
N TRP A 54 -2.64 6.35 -17.26
CA TRP A 54 -1.57 5.34 -17.30
C TRP A 54 -0.25 5.99 -17.75
N PRO A 55 0.92 5.70 -17.16
CA PRO A 55 2.19 6.27 -17.59
C PRO A 55 2.64 5.69 -18.94
N ASP A 56 2.39 6.44 -20.01
CA ASP A 56 2.66 6.04 -21.41
C ASP A 56 3.62 7.03 -22.11
N GLY A 57 4.56 7.60 -21.35
CA GLY A 57 5.56 8.54 -21.88
C GLY A 57 5.09 9.99 -21.99
N GLN A 58 3.96 10.36 -21.39
CA GLN A 58 3.49 11.75 -21.38
C GLN A 58 4.27 12.67 -20.41
N GLU A 59 4.29 13.96 -20.73
CA GLU A 59 5.03 15.02 -20.00
C GLU A 59 4.66 15.14 -18.51
N ILE A 60 3.41 14.88 -18.14
CA ILE A 60 2.97 14.91 -16.72
C ILE A 60 3.68 13.88 -15.83
N TYR A 61 4.37 12.91 -16.44
CA TYR A 61 5.23 11.94 -15.76
C TYR A 61 6.68 12.01 -16.23
N ASP A 62 7.10 13.14 -16.82
CA ASP A 62 8.47 13.37 -17.31
C ASP A 62 8.97 12.26 -18.25
N GLY A 63 8.08 11.79 -19.12
CA GLY A 63 8.40 10.70 -20.06
C GLY A 63 8.41 9.30 -19.46
N ALA A 64 8.10 9.13 -18.18
CA ALA A 64 7.97 7.81 -17.55
C ALA A 64 6.96 6.93 -18.30
N LYS A 65 7.34 5.68 -18.55
CA LYS A 65 6.58 4.75 -19.38
C LYS A 65 6.57 3.35 -18.80
N LEU A 66 5.37 2.76 -18.72
CA LEU A 66 5.14 1.34 -18.45
C LEU A 66 4.35 0.73 -19.62
N PRO A 67 4.56 -0.56 -19.95
CA PRO A 67 3.85 -1.20 -21.05
C PRO A 67 2.34 -1.17 -20.83
N ARG A 68 1.57 -1.09 -21.92
CA ARG A 68 0.11 -1.25 -21.86
C ARG A 68 -0.26 -2.72 -21.92
N TRP A 69 -1.34 -3.14 -21.26
CA TRP A 69 -1.70 -4.56 -21.23
C TRP A 69 -1.88 -5.16 -22.62
N ASP A 70 -2.54 -4.44 -23.53
CA ASP A 70 -2.79 -4.91 -24.90
C ASP A 70 -1.56 -4.92 -25.80
N SER A 71 -0.46 -4.27 -25.37
CA SER A 71 0.82 -4.33 -26.10
C SER A 71 1.63 -5.59 -25.80
N LEU A 72 1.25 -6.34 -24.76
CA LEU A 72 1.98 -7.52 -24.33
C LEU A 72 1.65 -8.75 -25.18
N SER A 73 2.68 -9.58 -25.37
CA SER A 73 2.56 -10.94 -25.85
C SER A 73 1.78 -11.84 -24.88
N TRP A 74 1.35 -13.00 -25.38
CA TRP A 74 0.71 -14.01 -24.54
C TRP A 74 1.63 -14.52 -23.42
N GLU A 75 2.93 -14.67 -23.68
CA GLU A 75 3.91 -15.14 -22.69
C GLU A 75 4.08 -14.11 -21.55
N GLU A 76 4.17 -12.83 -21.88
CA GLU A 76 4.20 -11.74 -20.90
C GLU A 76 2.93 -11.73 -20.04
N LYS A 77 1.75 -11.75 -20.65
CA LYS A 77 0.46 -11.77 -19.92
C LYS A 77 0.40 -12.96 -18.96
N LYS A 78 0.77 -14.15 -19.43
CA LYS A 78 0.78 -15.38 -18.62
C LYS A 78 1.72 -15.25 -17.41
N LEU A 79 2.95 -14.78 -17.61
CA LEU A 79 3.91 -14.60 -16.54
C LEU A 79 3.46 -13.54 -15.54
N PHE A 80 2.99 -12.39 -16.03
CA PHE A 80 2.61 -11.27 -15.17
C PHE A 80 1.33 -11.58 -14.36
N ILE A 81 0.38 -12.35 -14.89
CA ILE A 81 -0.76 -12.87 -14.11
C ILE A 81 -0.26 -13.78 -12.98
N LYS A 82 0.69 -14.69 -13.25
CA LYS A 82 1.28 -15.56 -12.22
C LYS A 82 1.93 -14.72 -11.10
N GLN A 83 2.66 -13.66 -11.45
CA GLN A 83 3.26 -12.74 -10.50
C GLN A 83 2.22 -12.09 -9.57
N ALA A 84 1.15 -11.53 -10.14
CA ALA A 84 0.08 -10.89 -9.38
C ALA A 84 -0.71 -11.90 -8.52
N ASN A 85 -1.02 -13.09 -9.05
CA ASN A 85 -1.70 -14.15 -8.30
C ASN A 85 -0.91 -14.59 -7.07
N VAL A 86 0.41 -14.72 -7.18
CA VAL A 86 1.27 -15.10 -6.05
C VAL A 86 1.36 -13.98 -5.01
N TYR A 87 1.47 -12.72 -5.44
CA TYR A 87 1.39 -11.57 -4.53
C TYR A 87 0.05 -11.53 -3.78
N ALA A 88 -1.06 -11.63 -4.50
CA ALA A 88 -2.40 -11.57 -3.92
C ALA A 88 -2.71 -12.79 -3.03
N ALA A 89 -2.15 -13.95 -3.33
CA ALA A 89 -2.19 -15.12 -2.44
C ALA A 89 -1.49 -14.84 -1.12
N TYR A 90 -0.36 -14.11 -1.13
CA TYR A 90 0.31 -13.74 0.11
C TYR A 90 -0.45 -12.69 0.90
N GLN A 91 -1.06 -11.71 0.21
CA GLN A 91 -1.94 -10.72 0.84
C GLN A 91 -3.14 -11.39 1.52
N ALA A 92 -3.84 -12.28 0.81
CA ALA A 92 -5.01 -12.97 1.33
C ALA A 92 -4.65 -13.93 2.48
N TYR A 93 -3.48 -14.57 2.41
CA TYR A 93 -2.98 -15.39 3.51
C TYR A 93 -2.65 -14.56 4.75
N ALA A 94 -2.01 -13.40 4.58
CA ALA A 94 -1.72 -12.49 5.68
C ALA A 94 -3.00 -11.99 6.36
N ASP A 95 -4.01 -11.62 5.58
CA ASP A 95 -5.33 -11.22 6.10
C ASP A 95 -5.98 -12.34 6.93
N TYR A 96 -5.94 -13.58 6.44
CA TYR A 96 -6.43 -14.74 7.19
C TYR A 96 -5.71 -14.92 8.55
N GLU A 97 -4.39 -14.77 8.58
CA GLU A 97 -3.60 -14.89 9.81
C GLU A 97 -3.85 -13.72 10.79
N ILE A 98 -4.06 -12.50 10.28
CA ILE A 98 -4.53 -11.36 11.10
C ILE A 98 -5.89 -11.68 11.71
N GLY A 99 -6.81 -12.22 10.93
CA GLY A 99 -8.13 -12.64 11.40
C GLY A 99 -8.06 -13.65 12.55
N ARG A 100 -7.11 -14.60 12.52
CA ARG A 100 -6.90 -15.55 13.62
C ARG A 100 -6.46 -14.88 14.91
N VAL A 101 -5.62 -13.85 14.84
CA VAL A 101 -5.21 -13.07 16.03
C VAL A 101 -6.40 -12.31 16.61
N ILE A 102 -7.18 -11.66 15.76
CA ILE A 102 -8.39 -10.94 16.18
C ILE A 102 -9.41 -11.91 16.80
N GLN A 103 -9.64 -13.07 16.18
CA GLN A 103 -10.54 -14.10 16.70
C GLN A 103 -10.11 -14.57 18.09
N ALA A 104 -8.82 -14.79 18.31
CA ALA A 104 -8.32 -15.18 19.63
C ALA A 104 -8.59 -14.11 20.70
N VAL A 105 -8.50 -12.82 20.35
CA VAL A 105 -8.85 -11.71 21.25
C VAL A 105 -10.36 -11.68 21.55
N GLU A 106 -11.18 -11.96 20.55
CA GLU A 106 -12.64 -12.08 20.69
C GLU A 106 -13.03 -13.27 21.58
N ASP A 107 -12.43 -14.45 21.38
CA ASP A 107 -12.71 -15.66 22.16
C ASP A 107 -12.36 -15.48 23.65
N MET A 108 -11.40 -14.60 23.96
CA MET A 108 -11.07 -14.19 25.33
C MET A 108 -12.05 -13.18 25.94
N GLY A 109 -13.04 -12.71 25.16
CA GLY A 109 -13.97 -11.65 25.55
C GLY A 109 -13.30 -10.28 25.70
N GLN A 110 -12.16 -10.05 25.03
CA GLN A 110 -11.37 -8.82 25.17
C GLN A 110 -11.49 -7.86 23.97
N LEU A 111 -12.27 -8.21 22.94
CA LEU A 111 -12.38 -7.41 21.72
C LEU A 111 -12.86 -5.98 21.98
N ASP A 112 -13.86 -5.80 22.85
CA ASP A 112 -14.39 -4.47 23.21
C ASP A 112 -13.36 -3.60 23.96
N ASN A 113 -12.38 -4.24 24.63
CA ASN A 113 -11.28 -3.56 25.32
C ASN A 113 -9.96 -3.56 24.52
N THR A 114 -10.05 -3.77 23.19
CA THR A 114 -8.88 -3.80 22.31
C THR A 114 -9.03 -2.77 21.20
N LEU A 115 -8.14 -1.77 21.20
CA LEU A 115 -7.98 -0.86 20.07
C LEU A 115 -7.18 -1.57 18.97
N ILE A 116 -7.83 -1.82 17.84
CA ILE A 116 -7.21 -2.40 16.64
C ILE A 116 -6.96 -1.29 15.64
N ILE A 117 -5.70 -1.11 15.25
CA ILE A 117 -5.29 -0.21 14.18
C ILE A 117 -4.67 -1.07 13.07
N TYR A 118 -5.36 -1.18 11.94
CA TYR A 118 -4.86 -1.84 10.75
C TYR A 118 -4.39 -0.79 9.75
N ILE A 119 -3.15 -0.94 9.27
CA ILE A 119 -2.58 -0.15 8.19
C ILE A 119 -2.11 -1.15 7.13
N SER A 120 -2.60 -1.01 5.90
CA SER A 120 -2.41 -1.99 4.83
C SER A 120 -0.95 -2.23 4.44
N GLY A 121 -0.06 -1.29 4.73
CA GLY A 121 1.36 -1.35 4.42
C GLY A 121 2.12 -0.20 5.09
N ASP A 122 3.44 -0.28 5.08
CA ASP A 122 4.34 0.76 5.59
C ASP A 122 4.71 1.81 4.53
N ASN A 123 4.43 1.52 3.26
CA ASN A 123 4.62 2.39 2.09
C ASN A 123 3.77 1.88 0.90
N GLY A 124 3.77 2.64 -0.21
CA GLY A 124 3.10 2.24 -1.44
C GLY A 124 3.60 0.91 -2.03
N PRO A 125 2.95 0.37 -3.08
CA PRO A 125 3.38 -0.87 -3.73
C PRO A 125 4.83 -0.81 -4.24
N SER A 126 5.56 -1.92 -4.25
CA SER A 126 6.96 -1.91 -4.67
C SER A 126 7.14 -2.09 -6.18
N ALA A 127 8.00 -1.29 -6.81
CA ALA A 127 8.37 -1.42 -8.22
C ALA A 127 9.65 -2.24 -8.44
N GLU A 128 10.22 -2.82 -7.38
CA GLU A 128 11.56 -3.42 -7.36
C GLU A 128 11.63 -4.77 -8.12
N GLY A 129 10.60 -5.10 -8.90
CA GLY A 129 10.68 -6.17 -9.91
C GLY A 129 11.09 -5.67 -11.29
N MET A 130 11.40 -4.38 -11.46
CA MET A 130 11.60 -3.76 -12.78
C MET A 130 10.37 -3.94 -13.70
N VAL A 131 10.52 -3.65 -14.99
CA VAL A 131 9.41 -3.72 -15.96
C VAL A 131 8.82 -5.13 -16.10
N ASN A 132 9.63 -6.19 -15.97
CA ASN A 132 9.19 -7.57 -16.24
C ASN A 132 8.86 -8.39 -14.98
N GLY A 133 9.04 -7.83 -13.79
CA GLY A 133 9.19 -8.66 -12.59
C GLY A 133 10.52 -9.42 -12.64
N THR A 134 10.79 -10.19 -11.59
CA THR A 134 12.00 -11.03 -11.54
C THR A 134 11.75 -12.28 -10.70
N PRO A 135 12.30 -13.45 -11.09
CA PRO A 135 12.29 -14.64 -10.24
C PRO A 135 13.32 -14.53 -9.09
N ASN A 136 14.19 -13.51 -9.10
CA ASN A 136 15.21 -13.28 -8.09
C ASN A 136 15.52 -11.78 -7.90
N GLU A 137 15.04 -11.16 -6.82
CA GLU A 137 15.23 -9.73 -6.53
C GLU A 137 16.70 -9.29 -6.48
N PHE A 138 17.64 -10.19 -6.18
CA PHE A 138 19.06 -9.85 -6.26
C PHE A 138 19.52 -9.46 -7.67
N THR A 139 18.83 -9.93 -8.72
CA THR A 139 19.12 -9.48 -10.10
C THR A 139 18.78 -7.99 -10.25
N THR A 140 17.65 -7.55 -9.69
CA THR A 140 17.23 -6.16 -9.70
C THR A 140 18.18 -5.27 -8.92
N PHE A 141 18.60 -5.66 -7.72
CA PHE A 141 19.58 -4.89 -6.94
C PHE A 141 20.96 -4.75 -7.60
N ASN A 142 21.24 -5.55 -8.63
CA ASN A 142 22.46 -5.47 -9.43
C ASN A 142 22.22 -4.85 -10.82
N GLY A 143 21.03 -4.30 -11.10
CA GLY A 143 20.69 -3.69 -12.38
C GLY A 143 20.58 -4.69 -13.54
N ILE A 144 20.32 -5.96 -13.25
CA ILE A 144 20.26 -7.04 -14.25
C ILE A 144 18.79 -7.40 -14.53
N PRO A 145 18.20 -6.94 -15.64
CA PRO A 145 16.86 -7.39 -16.03
C PRO A 145 16.92 -8.84 -16.51
N VAL A 146 15.99 -9.68 -16.02
CA VAL A 146 15.84 -11.05 -16.50
C VAL A 146 14.80 -11.08 -17.64
N PRO A 147 15.17 -11.50 -18.86
CA PRO A 147 14.21 -11.59 -19.97
C PRO A 147 13.04 -12.52 -19.65
N VAL A 148 11.82 -12.17 -20.10
CA VAL A 148 10.59 -12.94 -19.84
C VAL A 148 10.75 -14.43 -20.14
N LYS A 149 11.35 -14.76 -21.30
CA LYS A 149 11.63 -16.13 -21.71
C LYS A 149 12.46 -16.91 -20.67
N ASP A 150 13.46 -16.28 -20.09
CA ASP A 150 14.35 -16.93 -19.12
C ASP A 150 13.67 -17.06 -17.75
N GLN A 151 12.74 -16.15 -17.42
CA GLN A 151 11.93 -16.27 -16.20
C GLN A 151 11.01 -17.51 -16.23
N PHE A 152 10.62 -18.01 -17.40
CA PHE A 152 9.79 -19.22 -17.52
C PHE A 152 10.48 -20.48 -16.99
N LEU A 153 11.81 -20.51 -16.87
CA LEU A 153 12.54 -21.58 -16.18
C LEU A 153 12.09 -21.76 -14.72
N TRP A 154 11.51 -20.71 -14.13
CA TRP A 154 11.08 -20.64 -12.74
C TRP A 154 9.56 -20.58 -12.57
N TYR A 155 8.79 -20.62 -13.65
CA TYR A 155 7.34 -20.36 -13.65
C TYR A 155 6.56 -21.25 -12.67
N GLU A 156 6.84 -22.55 -12.68
CA GLU A 156 6.18 -23.52 -11.79
C GLU A 156 6.58 -23.35 -10.32
N PHE A 157 7.76 -22.78 -10.06
CA PHE A 157 8.31 -22.55 -8.73
C PHE A 157 8.04 -21.13 -8.22
N TRP A 158 7.37 -20.28 -9.01
CA TRP A 158 7.13 -18.89 -8.66
C TRP A 158 6.30 -18.80 -7.38
N GLY A 159 6.91 -18.25 -6.33
CA GLY A 159 6.33 -18.13 -5.00
C GLY A 159 6.72 -19.24 -4.03
N SER A 160 7.62 -20.13 -4.43
CA SER A 160 8.24 -21.15 -3.58
C SER A 160 9.63 -20.72 -3.12
N GLU A 161 10.19 -21.46 -2.17
CA GLU A 161 11.56 -21.37 -1.64
C GLU A 161 12.67 -21.44 -2.71
N ARG A 162 12.34 -21.87 -3.93
CA ARG A 162 13.28 -21.96 -5.07
C ARG A 162 13.43 -20.66 -5.85
N THR A 163 12.63 -19.65 -5.52
CA THR A 163 12.64 -18.34 -6.17
C THR A 163 12.75 -17.26 -5.11
N PHE A 164 13.20 -16.07 -5.51
CA PHE A 164 13.11 -14.87 -4.69
C PHE A 164 12.30 -13.81 -5.49
N PRO A 165 11.00 -14.01 -5.71
CA PRO A 165 10.33 -13.33 -6.81
C PRO A 165 9.74 -11.97 -6.43
N HIS A 166 9.70 -11.08 -7.43
CA HIS A 166 9.00 -9.80 -7.40
C HIS A 166 8.13 -9.63 -8.66
N TYR A 167 6.97 -8.98 -8.54
CA TYR A 167 6.09 -8.67 -9.67
C TYR A 167 6.56 -7.46 -10.49
N SER A 168 6.09 -7.35 -11.74
CA SER A 168 6.31 -6.20 -12.63
C SER A 168 5.86 -4.86 -12.03
N ALA A 169 6.62 -3.80 -12.25
CA ALA A 169 6.28 -2.44 -11.85
C ALA A 169 4.90 -1.95 -12.34
N ALA A 170 4.39 -2.49 -13.45
CA ALA A 170 3.04 -2.21 -13.92
C ALA A 170 1.95 -2.64 -12.92
N TRP A 171 2.17 -3.75 -12.19
CA TRP A 171 1.28 -4.16 -11.09
C TRP A 171 1.36 -3.23 -9.89
N ALA A 172 2.55 -2.74 -9.51
CA ALA A 172 2.64 -1.74 -8.44
C ALA A 172 1.86 -0.48 -8.76
N TRP A 173 1.97 0.04 -9.99
CA TRP A 173 1.16 1.19 -10.43
C TRP A 173 -0.34 0.88 -10.35
N ALA A 174 -0.75 -0.34 -10.71
CA ALA A 174 -2.14 -0.75 -10.62
C ALA A 174 -2.66 -0.83 -9.17
N PHE A 175 -1.88 -1.42 -8.27
CA PHE A 175 -2.22 -1.55 -6.86
C PHE A 175 -2.22 -0.21 -6.11
N ALA A 176 -1.52 0.81 -6.62
CA ALA A 176 -1.52 2.17 -6.08
C ALA A 176 -2.78 3.00 -6.45
N THR A 177 -3.78 2.39 -7.10
CA THR A 177 -4.99 3.09 -7.56
C THR A 177 -5.69 3.86 -6.44
N PRO A 178 -6.06 5.14 -6.66
CA PRO A 178 -6.04 5.87 -7.93
C PRO A 178 -4.79 6.74 -8.14
N PHE A 179 -3.83 6.67 -7.22
CA PHE A 179 -2.70 7.57 -7.18
C PHE A 179 -1.65 7.25 -8.25
N LYS A 180 -0.77 8.22 -8.48
CA LYS A 180 0.42 8.09 -9.32
C LYS A 180 1.62 7.72 -8.46
N TRP A 181 2.58 7.03 -9.07
CA TRP A 181 3.81 6.54 -8.42
C TRP A 181 3.54 5.50 -7.34
N MET A 182 4.58 5.13 -6.59
CA MET A 182 4.61 3.95 -5.74
C MET A 182 5.75 4.06 -4.71
N LYS A 183 6.14 2.95 -4.05
CA LYS A 183 7.28 2.90 -3.11
C LYS A 183 8.50 3.64 -3.69
N GLN A 184 9.28 4.24 -2.82
CA GLN A 184 10.43 5.10 -3.11
C GLN A 184 10.10 6.56 -3.53
N VAL A 185 8.84 6.87 -3.85
CA VAL A 185 8.42 8.22 -4.29
C VAL A 185 7.51 8.88 -3.24
N PRO A 186 8.04 9.37 -2.12
CA PRO A 186 7.21 9.94 -1.06
C PRO A 186 6.62 11.31 -1.41
N SER A 187 7.05 11.91 -2.54
CA SER A 187 6.48 13.14 -3.06
C SER A 187 5.04 12.97 -3.58
N HIS A 188 4.55 11.74 -3.68
CA HIS A 188 3.26 11.40 -4.26
C HIS A 188 2.53 10.35 -3.42
N PHE A 189 1.20 10.47 -3.36
CA PHE A 189 0.37 9.58 -2.56
C PHE A 189 0.36 8.12 -3.01
N GLY A 190 0.81 7.78 -4.21
CA GLY A 190 1.03 6.38 -4.58
C GLY A 190 2.13 5.72 -3.75
N GLY A 191 3.09 6.51 -3.24
CA GLY A 191 4.14 6.04 -2.34
C GLY A 191 3.81 6.14 -0.85
N THR A 192 2.82 6.92 -0.45
CA THR A 192 2.59 7.28 0.97
C THR A 192 1.17 7.06 1.48
N ALA A 193 0.14 7.07 0.63
CA ALA A 193 -1.23 6.85 1.08
C ALA A 193 -1.47 5.35 1.28
N GLN A 194 -1.88 4.98 2.50
CA GLN A 194 -2.18 3.62 2.89
C GLN A 194 -3.65 3.47 3.27
N GLY A 195 -4.24 2.33 2.92
CA GLY A 195 -5.53 1.95 3.48
C GLY A 195 -5.39 1.74 4.98
N MET A 196 -6.24 2.38 5.77
CA MET A 196 -6.23 2.28 7.23
C MET A 196 -7.64 2.03 7.75
N ALA A 197 -7.76 1.16 8.74
CA ALA A 197 -8.99 0.91 9.49
C ALA A 197 -8.69 0.93 11.00
N ILE A 198 -9.60 1.49 11.77
CA ILE A 198 -9.51 1.53 13.23
C ILE A 198 -10.80 0.97 13.80
N SER A 199 -10.68 0.01 14.71
CA SER A 199 -11.80 -0.59 15.42
C SER A 199 -11.54 -0.54 16.92
N TRP A 200 -12.54 -0.09 17.66
CA TRP A 200 -12.56 -0.20 19.12
C TRP A 200 -14.03 -0.21 19.56
N PRO A 201 -14.65 -1.40 19.61
CA PRO A 201 -16.07 -1.52 19.94
C PRO A 201 -16.39 -0.89 21.30
N GLY A 202 -17.52 -0.18 21.41
CA GLY A 202 -17.89 0.56 22.62
C GLY A 202 -17.18 1.91 22.81
N HIS A 203 -16.09 2.18 22.08
CA HIS A 203 -15.33 3.44 22.17
C HIS A 203 -15.46 4.32 20.91
N ILE A 204 -15.57 3.71 19.72
CA ILE A 204 -15.81 4.43 18.46
C ILE A 204 -17.31 4.49 18.20
N GLY A 205 -17.89 5.70 18.26
CA GLY A 205 -19.33 5.94 18.14
C GLY A 205 -19.89 6.00 16.71
N ASP A 206 -19.10 5.65 15.70
CA ASP A 206 -19.47 5.69 14.28
C ASP A 206 -18.86 4.51 13.50
N PRO A 207 -19.23 3.25 13.83
CA PRO A 207 -18.69 2.08 13.17
C PRO A 207 -18.98 2.09 11.66
N GLY A 208 -17.98 1.77 10.86
CA GLY A 208 -18.06 1.84 9.39
C GLY A 208 -18.00 3.27 8.81
N GLY A 209 -17.81 4.29 9.65
CA GLY A 209 -17.65 5.67 9.22
C GLY A 209 -16.37 5.88 8.40
N ILE A 210 -16.46 6.67 7.33
CA ILE A 210 -15.32 7.06 6.50
C ILE A 210 -14.80 8.41 6.98
N ARG A 211 -13.47 8.55 7.09
CA ARG A 211 -12.78 9.79 7.48
C ARG A 211 -11.89 10.26 6.34
N ARG A 212 -11.93 11.57 6.07
CA ARG A 212 -11.17 12.23 4.97
C ARG A 212 -10.16 13.25 5.48
N GLN A 213 -10.09 13.42 6.80
CA GLN A 213 -9.08 14.23 7.46
C GLN A 213 -7.70 13.68 7.09
N PHE A 214 -6.80 14.58 6.69
CA PHE A 214 -5.42 14.20 6.43
C PHE A 214 -4.74 13.77 7.75
N HIS A 215 -4.06 12.62 7.72
CA HIS A 215 -3.31 12.08 8.85
C HIS A 215 -2.05 11.37 8.34
N HIS A 216 -1.08 11.21 9.24
CA HIS A 216 0.20 10.58 8.94
C HIS A 216 0.57 9.54 10.02
N ILE A 217 1.52 8.64 9.74
CA ILE A 217 1.89 7.56 10.67
C ILE A 217 2.37 8.10 12.04
N ILE A 218 2.91 9.31 12.09
CA ILE A 218 3.34 9.96 13.33
C ILE A 218 2.17 10.33 14.27
N ASP A 219 0.92 10.28 13.77
CA ASP A 219 -0.29 10.52 14.53
C ASP A 219 -0.71 9.30 15.38
N ILE A 220 -0.14 8.11 15.14
CA ILE A 220 -0.52 6.88 15.85
C ILE A 220 -0.11 6.92 17.32
N VAL A 221 1.12 7.34 17.63
CA VAL A 221 1.61 7.43 19.01
C VAL A 221 0.74 8.36 19.87
N PRO A 222 0.48 9.64 19.51
CA PRO A 222 -0.39 10.49 20.31
C PRO A 222 -1.82 9.96 20.40
N THR A 223 -2.30 9.22 19.40
CA THR A 223 -3.61 8.55 19.46
C THR A 223 -3.66 7.47 20.53
N ILE A 224 -2.64 6.60 20.60
CA ILE A 224 -2.54 5.54 21.61
C ILE A 224 -2.40 6.14 23.02
N LEU A 225 -1.62 7.21 23.16
CA LEU A 225 -1.47 7.92 24.43
C LEU A 225 -2.80 8.53 24.91
N GLU A 226 -3.53 9.21 24.01
CA GLU A 226 -4.88 9.73 24.32
C GLU A 226 -5.86 8.61 24.68
N ALA A 227 -5.87 7.54 23.89
CA ALA A 227 -6.72 6.36 24.10
C ALA A 227 -6.52 5.71 25.48
N THR A 228 -5.27 5.63 25.93
CA THR A 228 -4.90 4.99 27.19
C THR A 228 -4.93 5.94 28.38
N GLY A 229 -5.11 7.24 28.15
CA GLY A 229 -5.01 8.27 29.19
C GLY A 229 -3.59 8.46 29.74
N ILE A 230 -2.57 7.96 29.02
CA ILE A 230 -1.17 8.05 29.42
C ILE A 230 -0.59 9.34 28.80
N PRO A 231 -0.01 10.25 29.60
CA PRO A 231 0.65 11.43 29.06
C PRO A 231 1.94 11.05 28.31
N ALA A 232 2.28 11.82 27.27
CA ALA A 232 3.58 11.68 26.61
C ALA A 232 4.73 11.92 27.61
N PRO A 233 5.71 11.02 27.71
CA PRO A 233 6.79 11.17 28.68
C PRO A 233 7.75 12.29 28.27
N GLU A 234 8.06 13.21 29.20
CA GLU A 234 9.12 14.21 28.98
C GLU A 234 10.51 13.57 29.00
N THR A 235 10.67 12.50 29.78
CA THR A 235 11.92 11.73 29.89
C THR A 235 11.65 10.23 29.97
N ILE A 236 12.56 9.42 29.43
CA ILE A 236 12.59 7.96 29.55
C ILE A 236 14.00 7.58 29.99
N ASP A 237 14.14 6.88 31.12
CA ASP A 237 15.43 6.49 31.71
C ASP A 237 16.44 7.65 31.84
N GLY A 238 15.93 8.84 32.18
CA GLY A 238 16.72 10.06 32.31
C GLY A 238 17.07 10.77 30.99
N ILE A 239 16.66 10.23 29.84
CA ILE A 239 16.86 10.85 28.52
C ILE A 239 15.65 11.71 28.16
N LYS A 240 15.90 13.00 27.87
CA LYS A 240 14.87 13.93 27.40
C LYS A 240 14.37 13.52 26.01
N GLN A 241 13.06 13.42 25.86
CA GLN A 241 12.43 13.04 24.59
C GLN A 241 12.22 14.26 23.69
N LEU A 242 12.22 14.03 22.38
CA LEU A 242 11.79 15.04 21.41
C LEU A 242 10.27 15.23 21.50
N PRO A 243 9.74 16.41 21.12
CA PRO A 243 8.30 16.62 21.03
C PRO A 243 7.67 15.61 20.07
N ILE A 244 6.46 15.16 20.40
CA ILE A 244 5.63 14.42 19.44
C ILE A 244 5.15 15.42 18.39
N GLU A 245 5.55 15.21 17.13
CA GLU A 245 5.21 16.08 16.01
C GLU A 245 3.82 15.79 15.42
N GLY A 246 3.30 14.58 15.67
CA GLY A 246 1.96 14.18 15.25
C GLY A 246 0.86 14.71 16.17
N THR A 247 -0.38 14.49 15.75
CA THR A 247 -1.59 14.82 16.52
C THR A 247 -2.52 13.63 16.58
N SER A 248 -3.19 13.44 17.72
CA SER A 248 -4.12 12.33 17.87
C SER A 248 -5.28 12.43 16.88
N LEU A 249 -5.66 11.28 16.31
CA LEU A 249 -6.83 11.11 15.46
C LEU A 249 -8.11 10.76 16.24
N ALA A 250 -8.04 10.57 17.57
CA ALA A 250 -9.17 10.14 18.40
C ALA A 250 -10.39 11.08 18.32
N TYR A 251 -10.17 12.37 18.02
CA TYR A 251 -11.26 13.31 17.76
C TYR A 251 -12.19 12.89 16.63
N THR A 252 -11.70 12.07 15.68
CA THR A 252 -12.49 11.58 14.54
C THR A 252 -13.45 10.45 14.92
N TRP A 253 -13.32 9.82 16.09
CA TRP A 253 -14.10 8.64 16.47
C TRP A 253 -15.58 8.96 16.74
N ASN A 254 -15.89 10.21 17.10
CA ASN A 254 -17.27 10.65 17.24
C ASN A 254 -17.86 11.04 15.87
N LYS A 255 -19.06 10.52 15.56
CA LYS A 255 -19.81 10.86 14.34
C LYS A 255 -19.99 12.37 14.14
N ALA A 256 -20.18 13.13 15.22
CA ALA A 256 -20.33 14.59 15.16
C ALA A 256 -19.09 15.28 14.54
N ASN A 257 -17.93 14.65 14.62
CA ASN A 257 -16.66 15.14 14.07
C ASN A 257 -16.31 14.53 12.72
N ALA A 258 -17.23 13.81 12.05
CA ALA A 258 -16.97 13.17 10.76
C ALA A 258 -16.47 14.16 9.68
N ASN A 259 -16.91 15.43 9.76
CA ASN A 259 -16.48 16.51 8.88
C ASN A 259 -15.69 17.61 9.60
N ALA A 260 -15.17 17.34 10.81
CA ALA A 260 -14.29 18.28 11.48
C ALA A 260 -13.02 18.49 10.65
N PRO A 261 -12.43 19.71 10.66
CA PRO A 261 -11.14 19.95 10.01
C PRO A 261 -10.05 19.00 10.52
N THR A 262 -9.07 18.69 9.66
CA THR A 262 -7.90 17.94 10.14
C THR A 262 -7.14 18.74 11.20
N ARG A 263 -6.62 18.03 12.21
CA ARG A 263 -5.66 18.59 13.17
C ARG A 263 -4.22 18.54 12.66
N HIS A 264 -3.94 17.68 11.68
CA HIS A 264 -2.61 17.53 11.08
C HIS A 264 -2.52 18.46 9.87
N THR A 265 -2.08 19.69 10.11
CA THR A 265 -2.12 20.76 9.09
C THR A 265 -0.93 20.74 8.16
N THR A 266 0.23 20.22 8.59
CA THR A 266 1.48 20.24 7.80
C THR A 266 2.24 18.93 7.92
N GLN A 267 2.63 18.34 6.79
CA GLN A 267 3.51 17.17 6.74
C GLN A 267 4.58 17.33 5.67
N TYR A 268 5.83 17.10 6.02
CA TYR A 268 6.95 17.03 5.09
C TYR A 268 7.28 15.58 4.74
N PHE A 269 7.70 15.34 3.50
CA PHE A 269 8.09 14.05 2.97
C PHE A 269 9.42 14.20 2.22
N GLU A 270 10.41 13.35 2.52
CA GLU A 270 11.62 13.24 1.71
C GLU A 270 12.20 11.84 1.73
N MET A 271 12.57 11.37 0.55
CA MET A 271 13.41 10.18 0.39
C MET A 271 14.01 10.19 -1.01
N LEU A 272 15.31 9.88 -1.11
CA LEU A 272 16.03 9.77 -2.37
C LEU A 272 15.89 11.03 -3.25
N GLY A 273 15.82 12.22 -2.65
CA GLY A 273 15.70 13.49 -3.37
C GLY A 273 14.28 13.82 -3.85
N ASN A 274 13.32 12.91 -3.70
CA ASN A 274 11.90 13.18 -3.90
C ASN A 274 11.36 13.92 -2.67
N ARG A 275 10.78 15.10 -2.85
CA ARG A 275 10.28 15.93 -1.75
C ARG A 275 8.82 16.31 -1.94
N ALA A 276 8.06 16.36 -0.86
CA ALA A 276 6.76 17.03 -0.85
C ALA A 276 6.47 17.67 0.51
N ILE A 277 5.55 18.62 0.48
CA ILE A 277 4.93 19.19 1.67
C ILE A 277 3.42 19.25 1.45
N TYR A 278 2.67 18.66 2.38
CA TYR A 278 1.25 18.91 2.56
C TYR A 278 1.09 20.09 3.51
N HIS A 279 0.21 21.05 3.19
CA HIS A 279 -0.17 22.14 4.08
C HIS A 279 -1.63 22.56 3.82
N ASP A 280 -2.51 22.38 4.80
CA ASP A 280 -3.92 22.82 4.77
C ASP A 280 -4.67 22.47 3.46
N GLY A 281 -4.56 21.20 3.04
CA GLY A 281 -5.21 20.68 1.84
C GLY A 281 -4.43 20.90 0.54
N TRP A 282 -3.36 21.69 0.56
CA TRP A 282 -2.44 21.87 -0.56
C TRP A 282 -1.28 20.87 -0.47
N VAL A 283 -0.80 20.44 -1.63
CA VAL A 283 0.43 19.64 -1.74
C VAL A 283 1.34 20.29 -2.77
N ALA A 284 2.58 20.60 -2.36
CA ALA A 284 3.67 20.93 -3.26
C ALA A 284 4.64 19.75 -3.31
N ALA A 285 5.02 19.30 -4.51
CA ALA A 285 5.84 18.11 -4.71
C ALA A 285 6.84 18.31 -5.84
N THR A 286 8.01 17.68 -5.74
CA THR A 286 8.98 17.61 -6.84
C THR A 286 8.56 16.55 -7.86
N THR A 287 8.96 16.76 -9.12
CA THR A 287 8.96 15.68 -10.12
C THR A 287 9.93 14.58 -9.67
N PRO A 288 9.53 13.29 -9.73
CA PRO A 288 10.45 12.22 -9.34
C PRO A 288 11.69 12.19 -10.22
N VAL A 289 12.85 12.10 -9.59
CA VAL A 289 14.16 12.22 -10.27
C VAL A 289 14.63 10.87 -10.81
N THR A 290 14.19 9.78 -10.20
CA THR A 290 14.51 8.41 -10.58
C THR A 290 13.23 7.62 -10.79
N LEU A 291 13.23 6.73 -11.77
CA LEU A 291 12.13 5.79 -11.99
C LEU A 291 12.29 4.63 -11.00
N PRO A 292 11.27 4.33 -10.15
CA PRO A 292 11.38 3.28 -9.13
C PRO A 292 11.65 1.87 -9.68
N TRP A 293 11.45 1.67 -10.98
CA TRP A 293 11.63 0.40 -11.69
C TRP A 293 12.91 0.36 -12.55
N GLU A 294 13.75 1.38 -12.45
CA GLU A 294 15.07 1.48 -13.06
C GLU A 294 16.11 1.59 -11.94
N LEU A 295 16.60 0.44 -11.47
CA LEU A 295 17.64 0.30 -10.45
C LEU A 295 18.99 -0.06 -11.08
#